data_AF-A0A6G4XUX7-F1
#
_entry.id   AF-A0A6G4XUX7-F1
#
_cell.length_a   1.000
_cell.length_b   1.000
_cell.length_c   1.000
_cell.angle_alpha   90.00
_cell.angle_beta   90.00
_cell.angle_gamma   90.00
#
_symmetry.space_group_name_H-M   'P 1'
#
loop_
_entity.id
_entity.type
_entity.pdbx_description
1 polymer ?
#
loop_
_entity_poly.entity_id
_entity_poly.type
_entity_poly.pdbx_seq_one_letter_code
_entity_poly.pdbx_strand_id
1 'polypeptide(L)'
;MVSGGKNAGVNCAVPSGRSSDPEGREVTAGHTITVEQGTRHVRVVHDGQVVAESSRPLVLRETGCPVRYYLPPADVRTDLLEPSETHTYCPFKGTASYWSLPGGQDAVWAYPDPKPEVAAIRDHLCFYATEEVSAD
;
A
#
# COMPACT_ATOMS: atom_id res chain seq x y z
N MET A 1 12.89 -10.89 20.01
CA MET A 1 12.18 -9.80 19.31
C MET A 1 11.66 -10.41 18.02
N VAL A 2 10.35 -10.56 17.87
CA VAL A 2 9.77 -11.36 16.77
C VAL A 2 9.81 -10.53 15.49
N SER A 3 10.67 -10.92 14.55
CA SER A 3 10.62 -10.47 13.16
C SER A 3 9.34 -11.01 12.52
N GLY A 4 8.20 -10.37 12.79
CA GLY A 4 6.99 -10.56 12.00
C GLY A 4 7.25 -10.03 10.60
N GLY A 5 7.08 -10.87 9.58
CA GLY A 5 7.35 -10.52 8.18
C GLY A 5 6.65 -9.23 7.77
N LYS A 6 7.43 -8.26 7.27
CA LYS A 6 7.01 -6.93 6.82
C LYS A 6 6.28 -7.04 5.48
N ASN A 7 5.06 -7.57 5.50
CA ASN A 7 4.30 -7.85 4.28
C ASN A 7 3.41 -6.64 3.94
N ALA A 8 3.94 -5.67 3.19
CA ALA A 8 3.18 -4.51 2.72
C ALA A 8 2.05 -4.95 1.78
N GLY A 9 0.84 -5.15 2.31
CA GLY A 9 -0.32 -5.58 1.49
C GLY A 9 -0.11 -6.91 0.74
N VAL A 10 0.92 -7.69 1.11
CA VAL A 10 1.27 -8.99 0.49
C VAL A 10 0.55 -10.15 1.19
N ASN A 11 -0.12 -9.87 2.31
CA ASN A 11 -1.06 -10.82 2.91
C ASN A 11 -2.41 -10.79 2.17
N CYS A 12 -2.36 -10.82 0.83
CA CYS A 12 -3.49 -11.24 0.02
C CYS A 12 -3.71 -12.71 0.39
N ALA A 13 -4.56 -12.96 1.39
CA ALA A 13 -5.05 -14.28 1.66
C ALA A 13 -5.78 -14.73 0.38
N VAL A 14 -5.11 -15.51 -0.46
CA VAL A 14 -5.76 -16.25 -1.53
C VAL A 14 -6.79 -17.12 -0.80
N PRO A 15 -8.11 -16.93 -0.98
CA PRO A 15 -9.05 -17.84 -0.33
C PRO A 15 -8.72 -19.24 -0.82
N SER A 16 -8.58 -20.18 0.12
CA SER A 16 -8.17 -21.57 -0.13
C SER A 16 -9.19 -22.39 -0.96
N GLY A 17 -10.13 -21.73 -1.65
CA GLY A 17 -11.11 -22.33 -2.55
C GLY A 17 -10.54 -22.43 -3.96
N ARG A 18 -9.78 -23.49 -4.23
CA ARG A 18 -9.29 -23.83 -5.57
C ARG A 18 -10.48 -24.33 -6.40
N SER A 19 -11.02 -23.50 -7.29
CA SER A 19 -11.86 -23.98 -8.40
C SER A 19 -11.18 -23.63 -9.72
N SER A 20 -10.73 -24.66 -10.43
CA SER A 20 -10.10 -24.54 -11.74
C SER A 20 -11.17 -24.27 -12.80
N ASP A 21 -11.12 -23.10 -13.45
CA ASP A 21 -11.78 -22.90 -14.74
C ASP A 21 -11.11 -23.81 -15.79
N PRO A 22 -11.84 -24.39 -16.78
CA PRO A 22 -11.27 -25.22 -17.83
C PRO A 22 -10.26 -24.50 -18.74
N GLU A 23 -10.15 -23.17 -18.65
CA GLU A 23 -9.18 -22.34 -19.39
C GLU A 23 -7.92 -21.95 -18.57
N GLY A 24 -7.76 -22.42 -17.33
CA GLY A 24 -6.53 -22.20 -16.55
C GLY A 24 -6.32 -20.78 -16.03
N ARG A 25 -7.36 -19.93 -16.00
CA ARG A 25 -7.33 -18.64 -15.30
C ARG A 25 -7.58 -18.88 -13.81
N GLU A 26 -6.61 -18.55 -12.97
CA GLU A 26 -6.81 -18.47 -11.51
C GLU A 26 -7.77 -17.30 -11.21
N VAL A 27 -9.05 -17.62 -11.05
CA VAL A 27 -10.06 -16.67 -10.59
C VAL A 27 -10.22 -16.87 -9.09
N THR A 28 -9.63 -15.98 -8.29
CA THR A 28 -9.91 -15.91 -6.85
C THR A 28 -11.31 -15.34 -6.65
N ALA A 29 -12.33 -16.19 -6.76
CA ALA A 29 -13.71 -15.82 -6.50
C ALA A 29 -13.82 -15.19 -5.09
N GLY A 30 -14.17 -13.90 -5.04
CA GLY A 30 -14.41 -13.16 -3.78
C GLY A 30 -13.28 -12.23 -3.30
N HIS A 31 -12.11 -12.23 -3.94
CA HIS A 31 -11.08 -11.20 -3.67
C HIS A 31 -11.36 -9.98 -4.54
N THR A 32 -11.37 -8.80 -3.93
CA THR A 32 -11.64 -7.54 -4.63
C THR A 32 -10.68 -6.47 -4.12
N ILE A 33 -10.20 -5.66 -5.05
CA ILE A 33 -9.47 -4.42 -4.76
C ILE A 33 -10.24 -3.28 -5.41
N THR A 34 -10.56 -2.24 -4.64
CA THR A 34 -11.04 -0.97 -5.19
C THR A 34 -10.04 0.13 -4.88
N VAL A 35 -9.91 1.07 -5.81
CA VAL A 35 -9.10 2.28 -5.66
C VAL A 35 -9.97 3.46 -6.03
N GLU A 36 -10.15 4.39 -5.10
CA GLU A 36 -11.00 5.56 -5.26
C GLU A 36 -10.28 6.82 -4.80
N GLN A 37 -10.59 7.96 -5.42
CA GLN A 37 -10.08 9.25 -4.95
C GLN A 37 -10.75 9.59 -3.60
N GLY A 38 -9.94 9.64 -2.55
CA GLY A 38 -10.36 10.09 -1.22
C GLY A 38 -10.36 11.60 -1.12
N THR A 39 -11.24 12.10 -0.26
CA THR A 39 -11.36 13.53 0.10
C THR A 39 -11.04 13.80 1.57
N ARG A 40 -10.73 12.76 2.34
CA ARG A 40 -10.38 12.90 3.76
C ARG A 40 -8.94 13.41 3.87
N HIS A 41 -8.73 14.31 4.83
CA HIS A 41 -7.39 14.73 5.19
C HIS A 41 -6.71 13.61 5.98
N VAL A 42 -5.52 13.22 5.54
CA VAL A 42 -4.76 12.14 6.16
C VAL A 42 -3.34 12.59 6.46
N ARG A 43 -2.78 12.05 7.53
CA ARG A 43 -1.44 12.36 8.00
C ARG A 43 -0.69 11.09 8.37
N VAL A 44 0.63 11.13 8.22
CA VAL A 44 1.55 10.08 8.64
C VAL A 44 2.58 10.71 9.56
N VAL A 45 2.67 10.18 10.78
CA VAL A 45 3.65 10.58 11.79
C VAL A 45 4.60 9.42 12.04
N HIS A 46 5.90 9.68 11.94
CA HIS A 46 6.98 8.74 12.27
C HIS A 46 7.92 9.40 13.26
N ASP A 47 8.17 8.76 14.40
CA ASP A 47 9.00 9.28 15.51
C ASP A 47 8.65 10.73 15.92
N GLY A 48 7.36 11.06 15.95
CA GLY A 48 6.85 12.39 16.32
C GLY A 48 6.93 13.45 15.21
N GLN A 49 7.48 13.12 14.05
CA GLN A 49 7.59 14.00 12.90
C GLN A 49 6.54 13.67 11.82
N VAL A 50 5.95 14.69 11.21
CA VAL A 50 5.12 14.52 10.01
C VAL A 50 5.98 14.18 8.82
N VAL A 51 5.74 13.01 8.23
CA VAL A 51 6.46 12.54 7.03
C VAL A 51 5.58 12.54 5.78
N ALA A 52 4.25 12.58 5.95
CA ALA A 52 3.32 12.81 4.86
C ALA A 52 2.01 13.43 5.37
N GLU A 53 1.38 14.25 4.56
CA GLU A 53 0.07 14.86 4.85
C GLU A 53 -0.63 15.21 3.53
N SER A 54 -1.84 14.70 3.34
CA SER A 54 -2.56 14.80 2.05
C SER A 54 -4.06 15.01 2.25
N SER A 55 -4.65 15.88 1.45
CA SER A 55 -6.10 16.05 1.32
C SER A 55 -6.66 15.37 0.06
N ARG A 56 -5.83 14.63 -0.66
CA ARG A 56 -6.15 13.98 -1.94
C ARG A 56 -5.60 12.55 -2.03
N PRO A 57 -5.70 11.72 -0.97
CA PRO A 57 -5.18 10.37 -1.02
C PRO A 57 -6.00 9.50 -1.97
N LEU A 58 -5.38 8.51 -2.61
CA LEU A 58 -6.11 7.38 -3.14
C LEU A 58 -6.41 6.40 -2.02
N VAL A 59 -7.65 5.95 -1.92
CA VAL A 59 -8.10 4.98 -0.91
C VAL A 59 -8.17 3.62 -1.55
N LEU A 60 -7.28 2.72 -1.14
CA LEU A 60 -7.29 1.33 -1.56
C LEU A 60 -8.00 0.48 -0.50
N ARG A 61 -9.03 -0.24 -0.93
CA ARG A 61 -9.74 -1.23 -0.12
C ARG A 61 -9.51 -2.59 -0.73
N GLU A 62 -9.14 -3.55 0.10
CA GLU A 62 -8.88 -4.91 -0.32
C GLU A 62 -9.53 -5.88 0.66
N THR A 63 -10.20 -6.91 0.13
CA THR A 63 -10.88 -7.92 0.94
C THR A 63 -9.95 -8.50 2.01
N GLY A 64 -10.34 -8.40 3.28
CA GLY A 64 -9.58 -8.95 4.42
C GLY A 64 -8.34 -8.14 4.83
N CYS A 65 -8.09 -6.98 4.21
CA CYS A 65 -6.97 -6.10 4.54
C CYS A 65 -7.46 -4.78 5.16
N PRO A 66 -6.64 -4.12 6.01
CA PRO A 66 -6.90 -2.76 6.42
C PRO A 66 -6.92 -1.80 5.22
N VAL A 67 -7.70 -0.73 5.30
CA VAL A 67 -7.69 0.35 4.31
C VAL A 67 -6.27 0.92 4.19
N ARG A 68 -5.86 1.21 2.96
CA ARG A 68 -4.56 1.83 2.65
C ARG A 68 -4.76 3.15 1.93
N TYR A 69 -3.97 4.13 2.32
CA TYR A 69 -3.92 5.43 1.68
C TYR A 69 -2.64 5.52 0.85
N TYR A 70 -2.82 5.74 -0.44
CA TYR A 70 -1.75 5.97 -1.40
C TYR A 70 -1.65 7.47 -1.66
N LEU A 71 -0.53 8.06 -1.27
CA LEU A 71 -0.31 9.50 -1.27
C LEU A 71 0.55 9.89 -2.47
N PRO A 72 0.23 10.99 -3.17
CA PRO A 72 1.09 11.47 -4.24
C PRO A 72 2.44 11.95 -3.64
N PRO A 73 3.56 11.83 -4.36
CA PRO A 73 4.89 12.17 -3.81
C PRO A 73 5.01 13.62 -3.35
N ALA A 74 4.24 14.53 -3.97
CA ALA A 74 4.18 15.94 -3.58
C ALA A 74 3.65 16.18 -2.17
N ASP A 75 2.93 15.20 -1.60
CA ASP A 75 2.33 15.26 -0.26
C ASP A 75 3.18 14.45 0.76
N VAL A 76 4.36 13.96 0.33
CA VAL A 76 5.28 13.14 1.12
C VAL A 76 6.63 13.84 1.23
N ARG A 77 7.25 13.79 2.41
CA ARG A 77 8.64 14.23 2.63
C ARG A 77 9.61 13.22 2.02
N THR A 78 9.66 13.16 0.69
CA THR A 78 10.51 12.23 -0.05
C THR A 78 12.01 12.47 0.18
N ASP A 79 12.38 13.66 0.67
CA ASP A 79 13.73 14.00 1.12
C ASP A 79 14.21 13.17 2.32
N LEU A 80 13.29 12.54 3.05
CA LEU A 80 13.59 11.67 4.20
C LEU A 80 13.64 10.18 3.82
N LEU A 81 13.34 9.84 2.56
CA LEU A 81 13.22 8.46 2.13
C LEU A 81 14.54 7.93 1.60
N GLU A 82 15.01 6.84 2.20
CA GLU A 82 16.17 6.08 1.72
C GLU A 82 15.69 4.83 0.97
N PRO A 83 16.09 4.60 -0.29
CA PRO A 83 15.68 3.43 -1.04
C PRO A 83 16.18 2.15 -0.36
N SER A 84 15.33 1.14 -0.31
CA SER A 84 15.64 -0.20 0.20
C SER A 84 15.85 -1.18 -0.95
N GLU A 85 16.68 -2.20 -0.74
CA GLU A 85 16.80 -3.34 -1.66
C GLU A 85 15.58 -4.28 -1.57
N THR A 86 14.74 -4.11 -0.54
CA THR A 86 13.55 -4.93 -0.32
C THR A 86 12.53 -4.79 -1.44
N HIS A 87 12.09 -5.92 -1.98
CA HIS A 87 11.00 -6.02 -2.93
C HIS A 87 10.09 -7.18 -2.56
N THR A 88 8.79 -7.02 -2.75
CA THR A 88 7.81 -8.10 -2.54
C THR A 88 6.85 -8.20 -3.71
N TYR A 89 6.40 -9.41 -4.02
CA TYR A 89 5.48 -9.64 -5.14
C TYR A 89 4.06 -9.93 -4.63
N CYS A 90 3.08 -9.24 -5.20
CA CYS A 90 1.67 -9.44 -4.99
C CYS A 90 1.01 -9.89 -6.30
N PRO A 91 0.29 -11.02 -6.34
CA PRO A 91 -0.35 -11.51 -7.57
C PRO A 91 -1.41 -10.54 -8.14
N PHE A 92 -1.95 -9.64 -7.31
CA PHE A 92 -2.97 -8.67 -7.71
C PHE A 92 -2.43 -7.28 -8.01
N LYS A 93 -1.30 -6.89 -7.42
CA LYS A 93 -0.78 -5.52 -7.52
C LYS A 93 0.54 -5.40 -8.26
N GLY A 94 1.32 -6.48 -8.38
CA GLY A 94 2.64 -6.47 -8.99
C GLY A 94 3.75 -6.46 -7.94
N THR A 95 4.92 -5.92 -8.31
CA THR A 95 6.09 -5.85 -7.42
C THR A 95 6.10 -4.54 -6.66
N ALA A 96 6.16 -4.61 -5.32
CA ALA A 96 6.34 -3.47 -4.46
C ALA A 96 7.84 -3.16 -4.29
N SER A 97 8.18 -1.88 -4.31
CA SER A 97 9.48 -1.35 -3.88
C SER A 97 9.32 -0.62 -2.56
N TYR A 98 10.39 -0.57 -1.76
CA TYR A 98 10.35 -0.05 -0.40
C TYR A 98 11.37 1.04 -0.15
N TRP A 99 11.04 1.91 0.81
CA TRP A 99 11.93 2.94 1.35
C TRP A 99 11.89 2.91 2.87
N SER A 100 13.03 3.30 3.46
CA SER A 100 13.18 3.47 4.89
C SER A 100 13.08 4.94 5.26
N LEU A 101 12.59 5.18 6.48
CA LEU A 101 12.70 6.47 7.18
C LEU A 101 13.80 6.37 8.22
N PRO A 102 14.34 7.49 8.72
CA PRO A 102 15.25 7.48 9.86
C PRO A 102 14.65 6.70 11.03
N GLY A 103 15.34 5.66 11.52
CA GLY A 103 14.84 4.80 12.59
C GLY A 103 13.75 3.79 12.19
N GLY A 104 13.31 3.77 10.93
CA GLY A 104 12.21 2.92 10.44
C GLY A 104 12.54 2.22 9.11
N GLN A 105 13.01 0.96 9.18
CA GLN A 105 13.32 0.17 7.99
C GLN A 105 12.06 -0.31 7.25
N ASP A 106 12.06 -0.14 5.93
CA ASP A 106 10.98 -0.55 5.01
C ASP A 106 9.61 0.01 5.42
N ALA A 107 9.60 1.24 5.90
CA ALA A 107 8.40 1.90 6.44
C ALA A 107 7.41 2.38 5.36
N VAL A 108 7.90 2.54 4.13
CA VAL A 108 7.14 3.06 2.99
C VAL A 108 7.24 2.08 1.84
N TRP A 109 6.15 1.90 1.09
CA TRP A 109 6.16 1.12 -0.14
C TRP A 109 5.38 1.80 -1.26
N ALA A 110 5.69 1.43 -2.49
CA ALA A 110 4.97 1.81 -3.69
C ALA A 110 4.93 0.64 -4.68
N TYR A 111 4.05 0.72 -5.66
CA TYR A 111 4.04 -0.17 -6.83
C TYR A 111 4.43 0.66 -8.06
N PRO A 112 5.70 0.66 -8.50
CA PRO A 112 6.15 1.44 -9.66
C PRO A 112 5.57 0.94 -10.98
N ASP A 113 5.39 -0.37 -11.10
CA ASP A 113 4.72 -1.00 -12.24
C ASP A 113 3.55 -1.87 -11.76
N PRO A 114 2.43 -1.21 -11.37
CA PRO A 114 1.27 -1.92 -10.86
C PRO A 114 0.52 -2.64 -11.99
N LYS A 115 -0.22 -3.70 -11.64
CA LYS A 115 -1.11 -4.36 -12.59
C LYS A 115 -2.22 -3.43 -13.10
N PRO A 116 -2.75 -3.65 -14.32
CA PRO A 116 -3.75 -2.77 -14.93
C PRO A 116 -4.96 -2.47 -14.04
N GLU A 117 -5.42 -3.46 -13.27
CA GLU A 117 -6.58 -3.35 -12.38
C GLU A 117 -6.38 -2.35 -11.24
N VAL A 118 -5.12 -2.08 -10.87
CA VAL A 118 -4.74 -1.12 -9.83
C VAL A 118 -3.80 -0.05 -10.37
N ALA A 119 -3.85 0.24 -11.67
CA ALA A 119 -2.94 1.20 -12.31
C ALA A 119 -2.99 2.61 -11.67
N ALA A 120 -4.11 2.97 -11.04
CA ALA A 120 -4.29 4.25 -10.35
C ALA A 120 -3.27 4.50 -9.22
N ILE A 121 -2.79 3.46 -8.53
CA ILE A 121 -1.81 3.63 -7.44
C ILE A 121 -0.36 3.76 -7.94
N ARG A 122 -0.13 3.77 -9.25
CA ARG A 122 1.17 4.06 -9.84
C ARG A 122 1.67 5.41 -9.32
N ASP A 123 2.96 5.51 -9.06
CA ASP A 123 3.64 6.73 -8.59
C ASP A 123 3.13 7.25 -7.22
N HIS A 124 2.37 6.47 -6.46
CA HIS A 124 1.93 6.83 -5.11
C HIS A 124 2.66 6.00 -4.05
N LEU A 125 2.83 6.61 -2.88
CA LEU A 125 3.52 6.05 -1.72
C LEU A 125 2.51 5.67 -0.64
N CYS A 126 2.74 4.57 0.07
CA CYS A 126 1.87 4.09 1.13
C CYS A 126 2.68 3.77 2.40
N PHE A 127 2.01 3.90 3.55
CA PHE A 127 2.57 3.74 4.88
C PHE A 127 1.70 2.77 5.70
N TYR A 128 2.30 2.13 6.70
CA TYR A 128 1.57 1.17 7.54
C TYR A 128 0.53 1.83 8.44
N ALA A 129 0.87 2.98 9.00
CA ALA A 129 0.02 3.77 9.86
C ALA A 129 -0.26 5.12 9.21
N THR A 130 -1.51 5.35 8.85
CA THR A 130 -2.00 6.62 8.32
C THR A 130 -3.25 6.96 9.11
N GLU A 131 -3.27 8.14 9.71
CA GLU A 131 -4.39 8.64 10.48
C GLU A 131 -5.21 9.60 9.63
N GLU A 132 -6.54 9.52 9.73
CA GLU A 132 -7.41 10.57 9.22
C GLU A 132 -7.46 11.70 10.23
N VAL A 133 -7.26 12.93 9.77
CA VAL A 133 -7.31 14.12 10.60
C VAL A 133 -8.74 14.66 10.58
N SER A 134 -9.38 14.68 11.74
CA SER A 134 -10.68 15.33 11.92
C SER A 134 -10.53 16.85 11.77
N ALA A 135 -11.52 17.50 11.15
CA ALA A 135 -11.67 18.94 11.28
C ALA A 135 -12.31 19.23 12.64
N ASP A 136 -11.56 19.87 13.54
CA ASP A 136 -12.09 20.44 14.78
C ASP A 136 -12.98 21.67 14.53
#